data_AF-A0A841C398-F1
#
_entry.id   AF-A0A841C398-F1
#
_cell.length_a   1.000
_cell.length_b   1.000
_cell.length_c   1.000
_cell.angle_alpha   90.00
_cell.angle_beta   90.00
_cell.angle_gamma   90.00
#
_symmetry.space_group_name_H-M   'P 1'
#
loop_
_entity.id
_entity.type
_entity.pdbx_description
1 polymer ?
#
loop_
_entity_poly.entity_id
_entity_poly.type
_entity_poly.pdbx_seq_one_letter_code
_entity_poly.pdbx_strand_id
1 'polypeptide(L)'
;MTTVLVIGATGKQGGAVADLLLQHGHDVTALVRSPDSPPALALAAAGARVVTGHLADPAALAGAAKGADAVFGLSVPFGPGGKDAEGHRRARRARDRERGPLHRSPHRRRLRPGDRRGGREDHR
;
A
#
# COMPACT_ATOMS: atom_id res chain seq x y z
N MET A 1 11.62 -2.56 8.05
CA MET A 1 10.62 -3.61 7.79
C MET A 1 9.38 -3.26 8.60
N THR A 2 8.21 -3.27 7.96
CA THR A 2 6.92 -2.85 8.52
C THR A 2 5.92 -3.94 8.18
N THR A 3 5.12 -4.38 9.14
CA THR A 3 4.03 -5.33 8.88
C THR A 3 2.75 -4.58 8.56
N VAL A 4 2.19 -4.81 7.38
CA VAL A 4 1.00 -4.12 6.87
C VAL A 4 -0.15 -5.10 6.68
N LEU A 5 -1.27 -4.85 7.35
CA LEU A 5 -2.53 -5.51 7.04
C LEU A 5 -3.16 -4.85 5.81
N VAL A 6 -3.38 -5.60 4.73
CA VAL A 6 -4.05 -5.16 3.52
C VAL A 6 -5.44 -5.78 3.45
N ILE A 7 -6.46 -4.93 3.58
CA ILE A 7 -7.86 -5.30 3.42
C ILE A 7 -8.26 -5.07 1.96
N GLY A 8 -8.91 -6.05 1.33
CA GLY A 8 -9.25 -6.00 -0.09
C GLY A 8 -8.06 -6.34 -1.00
N ALA A 9 -7.05 -7.07 -0.48
CA ALA A 9 -5.84 -7.46 -1.20
C ALA A 9 -6.12 -8.28 -2.48
N THR A 10 -7.26 -8.97 -2.57
CA THR A 10 -7.64 -9.74 -3.77
C THR A 10 -8.28 -8.87 -4.87
N GLY A 11 -8.52 -7.58 -4.61
CA GLY A 11 -9.04 -6.63 -5.60
C GLY A 11 -7.92 -5.92 -6.36
N LYS A 12 -8.25 -5.24 -7.47
CA LYS A 12 -7.24 -4.60 -8.34
C LYS A 12 -6.31 -3.63 -7.60
N GLN A 13 -6.86 -2.74 -6.77
CA GLN A 13 -6.07 -1.74 -6.05
C GLN A 13 -5.35 -2.34 -4.84
N GLY A 14 -6.05 -3.15 -4.03
CA GLY A 14 -5.45 -3.80 -2.87
C GLY A 14 -4.34 -4.78 -3.24
N GLY A 15 -4.49 -5.50 -4.35
CA GLY A 15 -3.48 -6.42 -4.87
C GLY A 15 -2.22 -5.69 -5.33
N ALA A 16 -2.37 -4.63 -6.13
CA ALA A 16 -1.24 -3.81 -6.55
C ALA A 16 -0.48 -3.20 -5.35
N VAL A 17 -1.19 -2.82 -4.29
CA VAL A 17 -0.56 -2.34 -3.04
C VAL A 17 0.14 -3.47 -2.29
N ALA A 18 -0.47 -4.65 -2.17
CA ALA A 18 0.16 -5.81 -1.55
C ALA A 18 1.45 -6.19 -2.29
N ASP A 19 1.41 -6.27 -3.61
CA ASP A 19 2.57 -6.58 -4.44
C ASP A 19 3.69 -5.56 -4.26
N LEU A 20 3.36 -4.26 -4.27
CA LEU A 20 4.34 -3.19 -4.08
C LEU A 20 4.99 -3.27 -2.70
N LEU A 21 4.19 -3.52 -1.65
CA LEU A 21 4.69 -3.66 -0.28
C LEU A 21 5.66 -4.83 -0.15
N LEU A 22 5.31 -5.99 -0.72
CA LEU A 22 6.17 -7.17 -0.75
C LEU A 22 7.48 -6.89 -1.50
N GLN A 23 7.42 -6.25 -2.68
CA GLN A 23 8.59 -5.87 -3.47
C GLN A 23 9.54 -4.92 -2.73
N HIS A 24 9.02 -4.09 -1.83
CA HIS A 24 9.82 -3.18 -1.00
C HIS A 24 10.31 -3.81 0.31
N GLY A 25 10.10 -5.12 0.51
CA GLY A 25 10.55 -5.86 1.68
C GLY A 25 9.72 -5.59 2.95
N HIS A 26 8.45 -5.23 2.80
CA HIS A 26 7.49 -5.17 3.90
C HIS A 26 6.78 -6.52 4.06
N ASP A 27 6.39 -6.84 5.30
CA ASP A 27 5.56 -8.02 5.55
C ASP A 27 4.11 -7.65 5.27
N VAL A 28 3.43 -8.47 4.46
CA VAL A 28 2.02 -8.25 4.14
C VAL A 28 1.17 -9.33 4.78
N THR A 29 0.15 -8.90 5.54
CA THR A 29 -0.96 -9.76 5.95
C THR A 29 -2.19 -9.41 5.11
N ALA A 30 -2.75 -10.37 4.39
CA ALA A 30 -3.94 -10.18 3.55
C ALA A 30 -5.16 -10.81 4.23
N LEU A 31 -6.16 -10.00 4.56
CA LEU A 31 -7.46 -10.50 5.02
C LEU A 31 -8.32 -10.86 3.80
N VAL A 32 -8.67 -12.14 3.67
CA VAL A 32 -9.45 -12.66 2.53
C VAL A 32 -10.68 -13.42 3.02
N ARG A 33 -11.74 -13.44 2.20
CA ARG A 33 -12.96 -14.23 2.50
C ARG A 33 -12.81 -15.70 2.08
N SER A 34 -12.09 -15.93 0.98
CA SER A 34 -11.92 -17.25 0.36
C SER A 34 -10.42 -17.52 0.15
N PRO A 35 -9.76 -18.24 1.08
CA PRO A 35 -8.32 -18.46 1.03
C PRO A 35 -7.87 -19.28 -0.20
N ASP A 36 -8.74 -20.14 -0.71
CA ASP A 36 -8.45 -21.00 -1.87
C ASP A 36 -8.75 -20.34 -3.22
N SER A 37 -9.16 -19.07 -3.21
CA SER A 37 -9.41 -18.35 -4.46
C SER A 37 -8.09 -18.09 -5.22
N PRO A 38 -8.08 -18.12 -6.57
CA PRO A 38 -6.87 -17.83 -7.35
C PRO A 38 -6.10 -16.57 -6.92
N PRO A 39 -6.75 -15.40 -6.65
CA PRO A 39 -6.02 -14.22 -6.18
C PRO A 39 -5.44 -14.37 -4.76
N ALA A 40 -6.10 -15.11 -3.87
CA ALA A 40 -5.57 -15.37 -2.52
C ALA A 40 -4.34 -16.30 -2.57
N LEU A 41 -4.39 -17.33 -3.42
CA LEU A 41 -3.25 -18.22 -3.66
C LEU A 41 -2.07 -17.47 -4.30
N ALA A 42 -2.33 -16.55 -5.23
CA ALA A 42 -1.29 -15.72 -5.82
C ALA A 42 -0.60 -14.82 -4.77
N LEU A 43 -1.36 -14.21 -3.86
CA LEU A 43 -0.80 -13.42 -2.75
C LEU A 43 0.07 -14.29 -1.83
N ALA A 44 -0.39 -15.49 -1.50
CA ALA A 44 0.40 -16.44 -0.70
C ALA A 44 1.71 -16.81 -1.40
N ALA A 45 1.66 -17.10 -2.70
CA ALA A 45 2.84 -17.42 -3.52
C ALA A 45 3.81 -16.23 -3.62
N ALA A 46 3.31 -15.00 -3.58
CA ALA A 46 4.12 -13.78 -3.53
C ALA A 46 4.76 -13.50 -2.15
N GLY A 47 4.43 -14.29 -1.12
CA GLY A 47 4.98 -14.16 0.23
C GLY A 47 4.06 -13.43 1.22
N ALA A 48 2.82 -13.12 0.86
CA ALA A 48 1.87 -12.57 1.82
C ALA A 48 1.36 -13.65 2.78
N ARG A 49 1.17 -13.27 4.05
CA ARG A 49 0.42 -14.07 5.01
C ARG A 49 -1.08 -13.93 4.74
N VAL A 50 -1.72 -15.00 4.31
CA VAL A 50 -3.18 -15.02 4.11
C VAL A 50 -3.89 -15.36 5.41
N VAL A 51 -4.86 -14.53 5.80
CA VAL A 51 -5.73 -14.73 6.96
C VAL A 51 -7.18 -14.72 6.47
N THR A 52 -7.93 -15.76 6.83
CA THR A 52 -9.36 -15.84 6.48
C THR A 52 -10.18 -15.00 7.46
N GLY A 53 -11.08 -14.17 6.94
CA GLY A 53 -12.04 -13.43 7.76
C GLY A 53 -12.87 -12.41 6.98
N HIS A 54 -13.84 -11.80 7.66
CA HIS A 54 -14.76 -10.82 7.07
C HIS A 54 -14.56 -9.43 7.68
N LEU A 55 -14.72 -8.37 6.89
CA LEU A 55 -14.65 -6.99 7.41
C LEU A 55 -15.77 -6.64 8.41
N ALA A 56 -16.86 -7.42 8.38
CA ALA A 56 -18.01 -7.24 9.26
C ALA A 56 -17.84 -7.98 10.60
N ASP A 57 -16.75 -8.73 10.75
CA ASP A 57 -16.40 -9.45 11.98
C ASP A 57 -15.25 -8.68 12.68
N PRO A 58 -15.55 -7.94 13.76
CA PRO A 58 -14.54 -7.20 14.51
C PRO A 58 -13.46 -8.10 15.13
N ALA A 59 -13.81 -9.33 15.50
CA ALA A 59 -12.86 -10.28 16.09
C ALA A 59 -11.87 -10.78 15.03
N ALA A 60 -12.35 -11.09 13.83
CA ALA A 60 -11.49 -11.44 12.69
C ALA A 60 -10.55 -10.28 12.32
N LEU A 61 -11.05 -9.04 12.27
CA LEU A 61 -10.22 -7.86 12.02
C LEU A 61 -9.15 -7.65 13.10
N ALA A 62 -9.53 -7.79 14.38
CA ALA A 62 -8.58 -7.68 15.48
C ALA A 62 -7.50 -8.77 15.43
N GLY A 63 -7.88 -10.00 15.09
CA GLY A 63 -6.95 -11.11 14.88
C GLY A 63 -5.99 -10.86 13.73
N ALA A 64 -6.48 -10.37 12.58
CA ALA A 64 -5.67 -10.06 11.41
C ALA A 64 -4.76 -8.85 11.61
N ALA A 65 -5.18 -7.87 12.41
CA ALA A 65 -4.38 -6.68 12.73
C ALA A 65 -3.33 -6.94 13.83
N LYS A 66 -3.36 -8.11 14.49
CA LYS A 66 -2.43 -8.44 15.57
C LYS A 66 -1.00 -8.50 15.04
N GLY A 67 -0.18 -7.54 15.50
CA GLY A 67 1.22 -7.42 15.09
C GLY A 67 1.46 -6.57 13.83
N ALA A 68 0.40 -5.99 13.24
CA ALA A 68 0.55 -5.04 12.15
C ALA A 68 0.96 -3.65 12.69
N ASP A 69 1.95 -3.03 12.05
CA ASP A 69 2.35 -1.64 12.29
C ASP A 69 1.40 -0.65 11.58
N ALA A 70 0.78 -1.09 10.49
CA ALA A 70 -0.14 -0.29 9.69
C ALA A 70 -1.27 -1.13 9.08
N VAL A 71 -2.39 -0.47 8.77
CA VAL A 71 -3.52 -1.06 8.05
C VAL A 71 -3.79 -0.24 6.80
N PHE A 72 -3.82 -0.91 5.65
CA PHE A 72 -4.30 -0.37 4.39
C PHE A 72 -5.67 -1.00 4.10
N GLY A 73 -6.69 -0.18 3.88
CA GLY A 73 -8.02 -0.66 3.53
C GLY A 73 -8.70 0.30 2.59
N LEU A 74 -9.18 -0.24 1.47
CA LEU A 74 -10.02 0.48 0.53
C LEU A 74 -11.42 -0.15 0.60
N SER A 75 -12.37 0.62 1.10
CA SER A 75 -13.79 0.28 0.99
C SER A 75 -14.28 0.83 -0.34
N VAL A 76 -14.39 -0.03 -1.36
CA VAL A 76 -15.21 0.29 -2.53
C VAL A 76 -16.64 -0.17 -2.23
N PRO A 77 -17.64 0.72 -2.24
CA PRO A 77 -19.02 0.32 -2.03
C PRO A 77 -19.50 -0.47 -3.25
N PHE A 78 -19.37 -1.80 -3.23
CA PHE A 78 -20.04 -2.67 -4.18
C PHE A 78 -20.85 -3.72 -3.42
N GLY A 79 -22.16 -3.46 -3.34
CA GLY A 79 -23.19 -4.26 -2.66
C GLY A 79 -24.40 -3.40 -2.26
N PRO A 80 -25.62 -3.96 -2.13
CA PRO A 80 -26.80 -3.19 -1.72
C PRO A 80 -26.57 -2.68 -0.29
N GLY A 81 -26.30 -1.38 -0.15
CA GLY A 81 -25.80 -0.76 1.08
C GLY A 81 -24.60 0.17 0.86
N GLY A 82 -24.11 0.28 -0.38
CA GLY A 82 -22.98 1.12 -0.78
C GLY A 82 -23.10 2.64 -0.60
N LYS A 83 -24.07 3.13 0.18
CA LYS A 83 -24.23 4.56 0.51
C LYS A 83 -24.07 4.90 1.99
N ASP A 84 -23.95 3.91 2.90
CA ASP A 84 -24.11 4.19 4.34
C ASP A 84 -22.82 4.01 5.16
N ALA A 85 -21.69 3.75 4.50
CA ALA A 85 -20.38 3.65 5.15
C ALA A 85 -19.43 4.76 4.70
N GLU A 86 -19.87 6.02 4.84
CA GLU A 86 -18.94 7.15 4.94
C GLU A 86 -18.19 7.04 6.29
N GLY A 87 -17.27 6.08 6.34
CA GLY A 87 -16.37 5.89 7.47
C GLY A 87 -15.03 6.49 7.12
N HIS A 88 -14.86 7.79 7.37
CA HIS A 88 -13.55 8.42 7.55
C HIS A 88 -12.79 7.75 8.72
N ARG A 89 -12.36 6.50 8.56
CA ARG A 89 -11.42 5.84 9.47
C ARG A 89 -10.03 6.24 9.05
N ARG A 90 -9.58 7.38 9.58
CA ARG A 90 -8.14 7.71 9.65
C ARG A 90 -7.42 6.49 10.18
N ALA A 91 -6.50 5.95 9.39
CA ALA A 91 -5.54 4.94 9.84
C ALA A 91 -4.86 5.48 11.10
N ARG A 92 -5.28 5.01 12.27
CA ARG A 92 -4.60 5.31 13.53
C ARG A 92 -3.26 4.59 13.44
N ARG A 93 -2.16 5.35 13.48
CA ARG A 93 -0.83 4.77 13.67
C ARG A 93 -0.87 3.96 14.96
N ALA A 94 -0.75 2.64 14.85
CA ALA A 94 -0.68 1.77 16.01
C ALA A 94 0.74 1.91 16.60
N ARG A 95 0.84 2.78 17.61
CA ARG A 95 1.96 3.01 18.53
C ARG A 95 3.21 3.71 17.96
N ASP A 96 3.51 4.82 18.61
CA ASP A 96 4.79 5.52 18.61
C ASP A 96 5.92 4.57 19.02
N ARG A 97 6.74 4.19 18.06
CA ARG A 97 8.17 3.98 18.32
C ARG A 97 8.86 5.23 17.85
N GLU A 98 9.47 5.98 18.76
CA GLU A 98 10.40 7.05 18.43
C GLU A 98 11.44 6.48 17.44
N ARG A 99 11.28 6.84 16.17
CA ARG A 99 12.30 6.63 15.16
C ARG A 99 12.90 8.00 14.90
N GLY A 100 14.18 8.13 15.26
CA GLY A 100 14.99 9.32 15.01
C GLY A 100 14.95 9.75 13.53
N PRO A 101 15.40 10.97 13.24
CA PRO A 101 15.10 11.67 11.99
C PRO A 101 15.52 10.85 10.78
N LEU A 102 14.56 10.61 9.87
CA LEU A 102 14.78 9.98 8.58
C LEU A 102 15.86 10.76 7.82
N HIS A 103 17.00 10.12 7.62
CA HIS A 103 18.10 10.63 6.83
C HIS A 103 17.64 10.85 5.38
N ARG A 104 17.55 12.11 4.97
CA ARG A 104 17.16 12.50 3.61
C ARG A 104 18.39 12.40 2.70
N SER A 105 18.52 11.32 1.94
CA SER A 105 19.56 11.22 0.92
C SER A 105 19.37 12.32 -0.16
N PRO A 106 20.42 13.08 -0.51
CA PRO A 106 20.32 14.13 -1.51
C PRO A 106 20.49 13.52 -2.91
N HIS A 107 19.39 13.35 -3.64
CA HIS A 107 19.48 13.24 -5.10
C HIS A 107 19.84 14.62 -5.67
N ARG A 108 21.13 14.86 -5.90
CA ARG A 108 21.59 15.88 -6.85
C ARG A 108 21.86 15.22 -8.20
N ARG A 109 21.07 15.57 -9.22
CA ARG A 109 21.63 16.35 -10.34
C ARG A 109 20.55 17.08 -11.11
N ARG A 110 20.81 18.38 -11.25
CA ARG A 110 20.02 19.40 -11.95
C ARG A 110 19.95 19.11 -13.45
N LEU A 111 18.80 19.45 -14.03
CA LEU A 111 18.57 19.68 -15.46
C LEU A 111 19.61 20.68 -16.02
N ARG A 112 20.10 20.43 -17.24
CA ARG A 112 20.85 21.43 -18.04
C ARG A 112 19.89 22.12 -19.02
N PRO A 113 19.65 23.43 -18.91
CA PRO A 113 19.03 24.22 -19.99
C PRO A 113 20.13 24.86 -20.85
N GLY A 114 20.10 24.68 -22.18
CA GLY A 114 21.07 25.36 -23.04
C GLY A 114 21.21 24.92 -24.50
N ASP A 115 20.31 24.08 -25.03
CA ASP A 115 20.29 23.74 -26.46
C ASP A 115 19.75 24.92 -27.28
N ARG A 116 20.63 25.92 -27.53
CA ARG A 116 20.47 26.99 -28.52
C ARG A 116 21.85 27.48 -28.97
N ARG A 117 22.41 26.87 -30.02
CA ARG A 117 23.44 27.56 -30.83
C ARG A 117 22.70 28.40 -31.87
N GLY A 118 22.52 29.68 -31.55
CA GLY A 118 22.14 30.70 -32.52
C GLY A 118 23.32 31.00 -33.45
N GLY A 119 23.04 31.12 -34.74
CA GLY A 119 23.96 31.67 -35.73
C GLY A 119 23.86 33.20 -35.81
N ARG A 120 24.59 33.70 -36.83
CA ARG A 120 24.76 35.09 -37.31
C ARG A 120 25.97 35.82 -36.71
N GLU A 121 26.75 36.60 -37.45
CA GLU A 121 26.79 36.96 -38.88
C GLU A 121 28.14 37.67 -39.12
N ASP A 122 28.58 37.60 -40.37
CA ASP A 122 29.50 38.49 -41.09
C ASP A 122 29.46 39.98 -40.71
N HIS A 123 30.63 40.64 -40.65
CA HIS A 123 30.99 41.81 -41.49
C HIS A 123 32.31 42.48 -41.05
N ARG A 124 33.25 42.51 -42.02
CA ARG A 124 34.28 43.52 -42.35
C ARG A 124 35.08 44.19 -41.24
#